data_AF-A0A0G0YS96-F1
#
_entry.id   AF-A0A0G0YS96-F1
#
_cell.length_a   1.000
_cell.length_b   1.000
_cell.length_c   1.000
_cell.angle_alpha   90.00
_cell.angle_beta   90.00
_cell.angle_gamma   90.00
#
_symmetry.space_group_name_H-M   'P 1'
#
loop_
_entity.id
_entity.type
_entity.pdbx_description
1 polymer ?
#
loop_
_entity_poly.entity_id
_entity_poly.type
_entity_poly.pdbx_seq_one_letter_code
_entity_poly.pdbx_strand_id
1 'polypeptide(L)'
;MSSPIKRIIFSILLVVVSLTFVLLILKTRNTSIISGKKRVCPDAWIDNQMPSVKDDKTVNLRQYFVIDGERQEMGDYDLDWIRINCNIKPQTVY
;
A
#
# COMPACT_ATOMS: atom_id res chain seq x y z
N MET A 1 -25.50 44.03 31.48
CA MET A 1 -25.08 42.93 32.38
C MET A 1 -25.50 41.59 31.78
N SER A 2 -24.54 40.74 31.40
CA SER A 2 -24.86 39.37 30.98
C SER A 2 -25.04 38.50 32.22
N SER A 3 -26.19 37.81 32.33
CA SER A 3 -26.54 36.96 33.47
C SER A 3 -25.48 35.86 33.67
N PRO A 4 -25.08 35.55 34.92
CA PRO A 4 -24.05 34.55 35.22
C PRO A 4 -24.39 33.17 34.62
N ILE A 5 -25.69 32.87 34.46
CA ILE A 5 -26.20 31.64 33.85
C ILE A 5 -25.77 31.51 32.39
N LYS A 6 -25.77 32.61 31.63
CA LYS A 6 -25.36 32.59 30.21
C LYS A 6 -23.86 32.31 30.04
N ARG A 7 -23.03 32.73 31.00
CA ARG A 7 -21.58 32.46 31.01
C ARG A 7 -21.27 31.00 31.29
N ILE A 8 -22.01 30.38 32.22
CA ILE A 8 -21.88 28.95 32.54
C ILE A 8 -22.28 28.09 31.34
N ILE A 9 -23.42 28.39 30.70
CA ILE A 9 -23.89 27.67 29.51
C ILE A 9 -22.88 27.77 28.37
N PHE A 10 -22.33 28.97 28.12
CA PHE A 10 -21.32 29.17 27.08
C PHE A 10 -20.03 28.38 27.36
N SER A 11 -19.59 28.33 28.62
CA SER A 11 -18.41 27.55 29.02
C SER A 11 -18.63 26.04 28.82
N ILE A 12 -19.81 25.52 29.17
CA ILE A 12 -20.15 24.10 28.97
C ILE A 12 -20.19 23.77 27.48
N LEU A 13 -20.77 24.65 26.66
CA LEU A 13 -20.84 24.48 25.20
C LEU A 13 -19.43 24.37 24.59
N LEU A 14 -18.50 25.24 25.01
CA LEU A 14 -17.11 25.22 24.54
C LEU A 14 -16.38 23.91 24.90
N VAL A 15 -16.60 23.39 26.11
CA VAL A 15 -15.99 22.12 26.56
C VAL A 15 -16.56 20.92 25.79
N VAL A 16 -17.87 20.91 25.51
CA VAL A 16 -18.50 19.84 24.73
C VAL A 16 -18.03 19.87 23.27
N VAL A 17 -17.92 21.06 22.67
CA VAL A 17 -17.41 21.22 21.29
C VAL A 17 -15.94 20.81 21.17
N SER A 18 -15.09 21.16 22.15
CA SER A 18 -13.68 20.74 22.11
C SER A 18 -13.54 19.23 22.31
N LEU A 19 -14.31 18.63 23.22
CA LEU A 19 -14.28 17.18 23.47
C LEU A 19 -14.73 16.39 22.23
N THR A 20 -15.80 16.84 21.56
CA THR A 20 -16.27 16.20 20.32
C THR A 20 -15.27 16.33 19.17
N PHE A 21 -14.57 17.47 19.06
CA PHE A 21 -13.52 17.66 18.06
C PHE A 21 -12.31 16.74 18.30
N VAL A 22 -11.91 16.53 19.56
CA VAL A 22 -10.84 15.58 19.92
C VAL A 22 -11.22 14.14 19.58
N LEU A 23 -12.47 13.73 19.84
CA LEU A 23 -12.97 12.40 19.49
C LEU A 23 -13.00 12.15 17.96
N LEU A 24 -13.25 13.19 17.16
CA LEU A 24 -13.18 13.08 15.69
C LEU A 24 -11.75 12.84 15.18
N ILE A 25 -10.74 13.50 15.77
CA ILE A 25 -9.33 13.35 15.38
C ILE A 25 -8.80 11.95 15.72
N LEU A 26 -9.22 11.37 16.85
CA LEU A 26 -8.78 10.04 17.28
C LEU A 26 -9.29 8.91 16.38
N LYS A 27 -10.48 9.07 15.78
CA LYS A 27 -11.09 8.06 14.89
C LYS A 27 -10.35 7.93 13.54
N THR A 28 -9.50 8.88 13.17
CA THR A 28 -8.86 8.95 11.84
C THR A 28 -7.55 8.15 11.73
N ARG A 29 -7.09 7.46 12.77
CA ARG A 29 -5.82 6.71 12.76
C ARG A 29 -5.99 5.20 12.63
N ASN A 30 -6.75 4.76 11.63
CA ASN A 30 -6.71 3.37 11.18
C ASN A 30 -6.50 3.33 9.67
N THR A 31 -5.35 3.84 9.23
CA THR A 31 -4.79 3.46 7.93
C THR A 31 -4.14 2.11 8.12
N SER A 32 -4.91 1.04 7.88
CA SER A 32 -4.29 -0.23 7.57
C SER A 32 -3.39 0.00 6.38
N ILE A 33 -2.11 -0.34 6.51
CA ILE A 33 -1.21 -0.47 5.36
C ILE A 33 -1.74 -1.69 4.61
N ILE A 34 -2.78 -1.47 3.80
CA ILE A 34 -3.08 -2.33 2.67
C ILE A 34 -1.85 -2.13 1.79
N SER A 35 -0.91 -3.07 1.87
CA SER A 35 0.15 -3.20 0.87
C SER A 35 -0.54 -3.28 -0.49
N GLY A 36 -0.67 -2.12 -1.12
CA GLY A 36 -1.39 -1.94 -2.36
C GLY A 36 -0.53 -2.50 -3.46
N LYS A 37 -0.66 -3.81 -3.69
CA LYS A 37 -0.03 -4.46 -4.83
C LYS A 37 -0.38 -3.70 -6.10
N LYS A 38 0.64 -3.32 -6.86
CA LYS A 38 0.49 -2.51 -8.08
C LYS A 38 -0.19 -3.34 -9.16
N ARG A 39 -1.10 -2.68 -9.89
CA ARG A 39 -1.85 -3.23 -11.02
C ARG A 39 -1.43 -2.53 -12.31
N VAL A 40 -0.26 -2.91 -12.80
CA VAL A 40 0.36 -2.35 -14.00
C VAL A 40 0.77 -3.53 -14.88
N CYS A 41 0.55 -3.42 -16.19
CA CYS A 41 1.04 -4.43 -17.12
C CYS A 41 2.54 -4.22 -17.34
N PRO A 42 3.38 -5.21 -17.04
CA PRO A 42 4.81 -5.10 -17.32
C PRO A 42 5.08 -5.36 -18.79
N ASP A 43 6.20 -4.81 -19.27
CA ASP A 43 6.70 -5.00 -20.63
C ASP A 43 7.18 -6.44 -20.85
N ALA A 44 7.82 -7.02 -19.82
CA ALA A 44 8.27 -8.40 -19.84
C ALA A 44 8.16 -9.07 -18.47
N TRP A 45 8.00 -10.39 -18.50
CA TRP A 45 8.13 -11.27 -17.34
C TRP A 45 9.32 -12.18 -17.60
N ILE A 46 10.36 -12.08 -16.78
CA ILE A 46 11.57 -12.89 -16.93
C ILE A 46 11.61 -14.00 -15.88
N ASP A 47 11.94 -15.20 -16.33
CA ASP A 47 12.27 -16.36 -15.50
C ASP A 47 13.76 -16.69 -15.67
N ASN A 48 14.58 -16.22 -14.75
CA ASN A 48 16.04 -16.36 -14.80
C ASN A 48 16.48 -17.72 -14.27
N GLN A 49 16.89 -18.60 -15.18
CA GLN A 49 17.41 -19.94 -14.92
C GLN A 49 18.94 -20.01 -15.03
N MET A 50 19.62 -18.86 -15.06
CA MET A 50 21.09 -18.82 -15.01
C MET A 50 21.63 -19.57 -13.79
N PRO A 51 22.69 -20.38 -13.94
CA PRO A 51 23.35 -21.03 -12.82
C PRO A 51 23.88 -19.98 -11.83
N SER A 52 23.31 -19.92 -10.63
CA SER A 52 23.85 -19.14 -9.52
C SER A 52 24.73 -20.03 -8.65
N VAL A 53 25.80 -19.45 -8.10
CA VAL A 53 26.54 -20.09 -6.99
C VAL A 53 25.53 -20.36 -5.88
N LYS A 54 25.44 -21.61 -5.41
CA LYS A 54 24.39 -22.07 -4.49
C LYS A 54 24.44 -21.29 -3.18
N ASP A 55 23.58 -20.29 -3.05
CA ASP A 55 23.12 -19.78 -1.77
C ASP A 55 21.63 -20.15 -1.66
N ASP A 56 21.30 -21.09 -0.78
CA ASP A 56 19.94 -21.62 -0.57
C ASP A 56 18.88 -20.53 -0.26
N LYS A 57 19.32 -19.29 0.01
CA LYS A 57 18.48 -18.11 0.26
C LYS A 57 17.96 -17.40 -1.00
N THR A 58 18.47 -17.71 -2.20
CA THR A 58 18.14 -16.95 -3.44
C THR A 58 17.12 -17.61 -4.36
N VAL A 59 16.57 -18.77 -3.99
CA VAL A 59 15.63 -19.54 -4.82
C VAL A 59 14.42 -18.71 -5.27
N ASN A 60 13.99 -17.73 -4.47
CA ASN A 60 12.80 -16.92 -4.74
C ASN A 60 13.05 -15.65 -5.58
N LEU A 61 14.29 -15.33 -5.98
CA LEU A 61 14.61 -14.11 -6.76
C LEU A 61 14.82 -14.37 -8.26
N ARG A 62 14.44 -15.55 -8.74
CA ARG A 62 14.62 -15.94 -10.15
C ARG A 62 13.64 -15.27 -11.09
N GLN A 63 12.51 -14.80 -10.59
CA GLN A 63 11.48 -14.19 -11.43
C GLN A 63 11.32 -12.70 -11.11
N TYR A 64 11.20 -11.90 -12.16
CA TYR A 64 11.01 -10.45 -12.05
C TYR A 64 10.22 -9.90 -13.24
N PHE A 65 9.64 -8.73 -13.05
CA PHE A 65 9.02 -7.97 -14.12
C PHE A 65 9.96 -6.90 -14.65
N VAL A 66 9.80 -6.55 -15.93
CA VAL A 66 10.40 -5.36 -16.54
C VAL A 66 9.28 -4.37 -16.79
N ILE A 67 9.39 -3.16 -16.24
CA ILE A 67 8.41 -2.08 -16.41
C ILE A 67 9.19 -0.83 -16.79
N ASP A 68 8.83 -0.22 -17.91
CA ASP A 68 9.50 0.95 -18.48
C ASP A 68 11.02 0.71 -18.68
N GLY A 69 11.39 -0.54 -19.01
CA GLY A 69 12.78 -0.97 -19.15
C GLY A 69 13.54 -1.25 -17.84
N GLU A 70 12.90 -1.12 -16.68
CA GLU A 70 13.52 -1.34 -15.37
C GLU A 70 13.08 -2.66 -14.72
N ARG A 71 14.01 -3.34 -14.02
CA ARG A 71 13.72 -4.55 -13.25
C ARG A 71 12.93 -4.20 -11.99
N GLN A 72 11.81 -4.89 -11.79
CA GLN A 72 10.92 -4.74 -10.65
C GLN A 72 10.65 -6.09 -9.99
N GLU A 73 10.65 -6.12 -8.66
CA GLU A 73 10.37 -7.34 -7.90
C GLU A 73 8.90 -7.74 -8.00
N MET A 74 8.61 -9.02 -8.22
CA MET A 74 7.23 -9.50 -8.38
C MET A 74 6.38 -9.34 -7.11
N GLY A 75 7.00 -9.25 -5.93
CA GLY A 75 6.32 -9.15 -4.64
C GLY A 75 5.42 -7.92 -4.51
N ASP A 76 5.76 -6.84 -5.22
CA ASP A 76 5.04 -5.57 -5.19
C ASP A 76 3.80 -5.53 -6.09
N TYR A 77 3.52 -6.60 -6.84
CA TYR A 77 2.50 -6.60 -7.90
C TYR A 77 1.40 -7.63 -7.66
N ASP A 78 0.22 -7.32 -8.20
CA ASP A 78 -0.96 -8.19 -8.16
C ASP A 78 -0.88 -9.20 -9.32
N LEU A 79 -0.26 -10.35 -9.05
CA LEU A 79 0.00 -11.38 -10.05
C LEU A 79 -1.27 -11.94 -10.70
N ASP A 80 -2.36 -12.03 -9.94
CA ASP A 80 -3.63 -12.51 -10.48
C ASP A 80 -4.26 -11.47 -11.40
N TRP A 81 -4.20 -10.19 -11.01
CA TRP A 81 -4.62 -9.11 -11.89
C TRP A 81 -3.80 -9.07 -13.19
N ILE A 82 -2.48 -9.19 -13.11
CA ILE A 82 -1.60 -9.22 -14.30
C ILE A 82 -1.94 -10.41 -15.19
N ARG A 83 -2.14 -11.61 -14.63
CA ARG A 83 -2.49 -12.81 -15.41
C ARG A 83 -3.81 -12.66 -16.18
N ILE A 84 -4.79 -11.97 -15.60
CA ILE A 84 -6.11 -11.78 -16.20
C ILE A 84 -6.12 -10.63 -17.22
N ASN A 85 -5.41 -9.53 -16.93
CA ASN A 85 -5.54 -8.28 -17.68
C ASN A 85 -4.40 -8.04 -18.67
N CYS A 86 -3.26 -8.70 -18.50
CA CYS A 86 -2.08 -8.50 -19.34
C CYS A 86 -1.80 -9.76 -20.16
N ASN A 87 -1.64 -9.59 -21.47
CA ASN A 87 -1.30 -10.68 -22.39
C ASN A 87 0.23 -10.88 -22.45
N ILE A 88 0.83 -11.27 -21.33
CA ILE A 88 2.27 -11.51 -21.22
C ILE A 88 2.53 -12.96 -20.82
N LYS A 89 3.69 -13.50 -21.21
CA LYS A 89 4.14 -14.83 -20.81
C LYS A 89 5.57 -14.74 -20.26
N PRO A 90 5.93 -15.59 -19.29
CA PRO A 90 7.30 -15.65 -18.79
C PRO A 90 8.26 -16.03 -19.92
N GLN A 91 9.36 -15.28 -20.01
CA GLN A 91 10.48 -15.51 -20.90
C GLN A 91 11.60 -16.14 -20.09
N THR A 92 11.95 -17.38 -20.41
CA THR A 92 13.04 -18.08 -19.72
C THR A 92 14.38 -17.64 -20.29
N VAL A 93 15.28 -17.20 -19.41
CA VAL A 93 16.66 -16.81 -19.74
C VAL A 93 17.61 -17.77 -19.05
N TYR A 94 18.59 -18.30 -19.79
CA TYR A 94 19.57 -19.30 -19.33
C TYR A 94 20.98 -18.73 -19.23
#